data_AF-A0AAD9WW71-F1
#
_entry.id   AF-A0AAD9WW71-F1
#
_cell.length_a   1.000
_cell.length_b   1.000
_cell.length_c   1.000
_cell.angle_alpha   90.00
_cell.angle_beta   90.00
_cell.angle_gamma   90.00
#
_symmetry.space_group_name_H-M   'P 1'
#
loop_
_entity.id
_entity.type
_entity.pdbx_description
1 polymer ?
#
loop_
_entity_poly.entity_id
_entity_poly.type
_entity_poly.pdbx_seq_one_letter_code
_entity_poly.pdbx_strand_id
1 'polypeptide(L)'
;MPMIINGSREKEKTVAVFFTGMFLGQTKNLMALVEKCFPELGLQVKDCIEMSWVKSAIFWADFAVGTPFDVLLDRPKEAKSSFKRKSDYVRSVISKEGLEKIWKNMIDLDLIMWMQWNP
;
A
#
# COMPACT_ATOMS: atom_id res chain seq x y z
N MET A 1 1.80 -1.31 0.75
CA MET A 1 2.61 -2.42 0.22
C MET A 1 3.96 -2.46 0.91
N PRO A 2 4.54 -3.63 1.25
CA PRO A 2 5.91 -3.74 1.76
C PRO A 2 6.95 -3.33 0.71
N MET A 3 7.95 -2.54 1.10
CA MET A 3 9.07 -2.09 0.26
C MET A 3 10.39 -2.13 1.01
N ILE A 4 11.49 -2.43 0.30
CA ILE A 4 12.84 -2.41 0.88
C ILE A 4 13.30 -0.95 0.98
N ILE A 5 13.75 -0.54 2.15
CA ILE A 5 14.30 0.79 2.42
C ILE A 5 15.63 0.67 3.17
N ASN A 6 16.41 1.75 3.19
CA ASN A 6 17.62 1.82 4.02
C ASN A 6 17.24 1.83 5.51
N GLY A 7 17.98 1.05 6.29
CA GLY A 7 17.84 0.97 7.74
C GLY A 7 18.54 2.10 8.47
N SER A 8 18.59 1.97 9.79
CA SER A 8 19.19 2.96 10.69
C SER A 8 20.72 3.00 10.61
N ARG A 9 21.34 1.87 10.23
CA ARG A 9 22.79 1.72 10.11
C ARG A 9 23.21 1.74 8.65
N GLU A 10 24.44 2.18 8.40
CA GLU A 10 25.03 2.16 7.07
C GLU A 10 25.02 0.72 6.51
N LYS A 11 24.54 0.56 5.27
CA LYS A 11 24.38 -0.74 4.56
C LYS A 11 23.34 -1.70 5.13
N GLU A 12 22.58 -1.30 6.16
CA GLU A 12 21.43 -2.06 6.63
C GLU A 12 20.21 -1.79 5.74
N LYS A 13 19.45 -2.84 5.41
CA LYS A 13 18.16 -2.74 4.72
C LYS A 13 17.06 -3.24 5.65
N THR A 14 15.89 -2.62 5.55
CA THR A 14 14.70 -3.04 6.28
C THR A 14 13.47 -2.97 5.36
N VAL A 15 12.34 -3.47 5.84
CA VAL A 15 11.08 -3.45 5.10
C VAL A 15 10.13 -2.42 5.72
N ALA A 16 9.73 -1.42 4.93
CA ALA A 16 8.66 -0.50 5.28
C ALA A 16 7.31 -1.05 4.79
N VAL A 17 6.31 -1.06 5.65
CA VAL A 17 4.95 -1.51 5.30
C VAL A 17 4.01 -0.31 5.27
N PHE A 18 3.36 -0.10 4.13
CA PHE A 18 2.39 0.97 3.93
C PHE A 18 0.96 0.42 3.91
N PHE A 19 0.08 1.05 4.67
CA PHE A 19 -1.35 0.76 4.71
C PHE A 19 -2.09 1.86 3.94
N THR A 20 -2.72 1.48 2.83
CA THR A 20 -3.55 2.38 2.02
C THR A 20 -4.94 1.77 1.94
N GLY A 21 -5.97 2.57 2.22
CA GLY A 21 -7.35 2.09 2.27
C GLY A 21 -8.33 3.10 1.72
N MET A 22 -9.51 2.62 1.33
CA MET A 22 -10.65 3.44 0.95
C MET A 22 -11.81 3.14 1.89
N PHE A 23 -12.40 4.20 2.46
CA PHE A 23 -13.57 4.10 3.31
C PHE A 23 -14.73 4.87 2.67
N LEU A 24 -15.87 4.20 2.51
CA LEU A 24 -17.08 4.81 1.96
C LEU A 24 -17.84 5.56 3.05
N GLY A 25 -17.32 6.72 3.43
CA GLY A 25 -17.90 7.58 4.46
C GLY A 25 -16.98 8.75 4.81
N GLN A 26 -17.37 9.50 5.84
CA GLN A 26 -16.58 10.63 6.34
C GLN A 26 -15.47 10.15 7.29
N THR A 27 -14.40 10.93 7.37
CA THR A 27 -13.20 10.71 8.21
C THR A 27 -13.60 10.50 9.66
N LYS A 28 -14.56 11.26 10.19
CA LYS A 28 -15.03 11.06 11.57
C LYS A 28 -15.49 9.62 11.84
N ASN A 29 -16.20 9.02 10.89
CA ASN A 29 -16.69 7.65 11.02
C ASN A 29 -15.57 6.62 10.81
N LEU A 30 -14.63 6.90 9.90
CA LEU A 30 -13.42 6.08 9.72
C LEU A 30 -12.59 6.05 11.01
N MET A 31 -12.32 7.21 11.61
CA MET A 31 -11.52 7.32 12.83
C MET A 31 -12.16 6.54 13.98
N ALA A 32 -13.47 6.70 14.20
CA ALA A 32 -14.19 5.96 15.24
C ALA A 32 -14.15 4.43 15.01
N LEU A 33 -14.19 3.98 13.76
CA LEU A 33 -14.09 2.56 13.41
C LEU A 33 -12.67 2.00 13.64
N VAL A 34 -11.65 2.71 13.17
CA VAL A 34 -10.24 2.28 13.30
C VAL A 34 -9.80 2.30 14.77
N GLU A 35 -10.18 3.32 15.54
CA GLU A 35 -9.89 3.36 16.98
C GLU A 35 -10.52 2.17 17.72
N LYS A 36 -11.69 1.72 17.29
CA LYS A 36 -12.38 0.57 17.89
C LYS A 36 -11.80 -0.77 17.45
N CYS A 37 -11.48 -0.94 16.16
CA CYS A 37 -11.20 -2.25 15.58
C CYS A 37 -9.72 -2.49 15.24
N PHE A 38 -8.93 -1.44 15.07
CA PHE A 38 -7.51 -1.54 14.71
C PHE A 38 -6.68 -0.34 15.21
N PRO A 39 -6.68 -0.08 16.53
CA PRO A 39 -5.99 1.07 17.12
C PRO A 39 -4.47 1.02 16.92
N GLU A 40 -3.88 -0.17 16.74
CA GLU A 40 -2.44 -0.37 16.54
C GLU A 40 -1.92 0.30 15.26
N LEU A 41 -2.79 0.58 14.28
CA LEU A 41 -2.42 1.31 13.08
C LEU A 41 -2.00 2.76 13.39
N GLY A 42 -2.53 3.34 14.48
CA GLY A 42 -2.19 4.71 14.88
C GLY A 42 -2.61 5.79 13.87
N LEU A 43 -3.63 5.51 13.04
CA LEU A 43 -4.14 6.42 12.01
C LEU A 43 -4.51 7.78 12.62
N GLN A 44 -4.09 8.87 11.97
CA GLN A 44 -4.46 10.23 12.38
C GLN A 44 -5.33 10.91 11.32
N VAL A 45 -6.13 11.90 11.74
CA VAL A 45 -6.98 12.68 10.82
C VAL A 45 -6.16 13.33 9.70
N LYS A 46 -4.92 13.76 10.00
CA LYS A 46 -4.02 14.37 9.01
C LYS A 46 -3.57 13.39 7.89
N ASP A 47 -3.70 12.08 8.13
CA ASP A 47 -3.36 11.04 7.17
C ASP A 47 -4.57 10.70 6.27
N CYS A 48 -5.75 11.25 6.57
CA CYS A 48 -6.99 11.02 5.83
C CYS A 48 -7.20 12.13 4.78
N ILE A 49 -7.64 11.73 3.59
CA ILE A 49 -7.99 12.66 2.51
C ILE A 49 -9.44 12.38 2.08
N GLU A 50 -10.35 13.29 2.42
CA GLU A 50 -11.74 13.19 1.98
C GLU A 50 -11.88 13.67 0.53
N MET A 51 -12.54 12.86 -0.29
CA MET A 51 -12.82 13.18 -1.68
C MET A 51 -14.04 12.41 -2.18
N SER A 52 -14.60 12.84 -3.31
CA SER A 52 -15.63 12.04 -3.98
C SER A 52 -15.04 10.73 -4.52
N TRP A 53 -15.88 9.70 -4.69
CA TRP A 53 -15.41 8.41 -5.19
C TRP A 53 -14.63 8.50 -6.51
N VAL A 54 -15.10 9.32 -7.47
CA VAL A 54 -14.40 9.51 -8.75
C VAL A 54 -13.01 10.15 -8.58
N LYS A 55 -12.83 11.06 -7.61
CA LYS A 55 -11.51 11.62 -7.27
C LYS A 55 -10.58 10.56 -6.69
N SER A 56 -11.12 9.54 -6.01
CA SER A 56 -10.30 8.43 -5.53
C SER A 56 -9.69 7.62 -6.67
N ALA A 57 -10.32 7.55 -7.85
CA ALA A 57 -9.74 6.88 -9.02
C ALA A 57 -8.43 7.56 -9.48
N ILE A 58 -8.33 8.89 -9.35
CA ILE A 58 -7.09 9.65 -9.61
C ILE A 58 -6.00 9.26 -8.61
N PHE A 59 -6.36 9.21 -7.32
CA PHE A 59 -5.44 8.80 -6.26
C PHE A 59 -4.93 7.37 -6.46
N TRP A 60 -5.81 6.41 -6.75
CA TRP A 60 -5.45 5.00 -6.97
C TRP A 60 -4.70 4.74 -8.28
N ALA A 61 -4.77 5.67 -9.23
CA ALA A 61 -3.97 5.64 -10.46
C ALA A 61 -2.59 6.31 -10.28
N ASP A 62 -2.17 6.58 -9.04
CA ASP A 62 -0.91 7.22 -8.65
C ASP A 62 -0.72 8.65 -9.23
N PHE A 63 -1.82 9.34 -9.54
CA PHE A 63 -1.78 10.76 -9.89
C PHE A 63 -1.87 11.66 -8.65
N ALA A 64 -1.34 12.87 -8.77
CA ALA A 64 -1.46 13.87 -7.71
C ALA A 64 -2.94 14.20 -7.43
N VAL A 65 -3.28 14.36 -6.16
CA VAL A 65 -4.63 14.78 -5.77
C VAL A 65 -4.94 16.14 -6.40
N GLY A 66 -6.01 16.21 -7.18
CA GLY A 66 -6.40 17.40 -7.92
C GLY A 66 -6.10 17.37 -9.42
N THR A 67 -5.40 16.34 -9.92
CA THR A 67 -5.25 16.13 -11.37
C THR A 67 -6.63 16.03 -12.07
N PRO A 68 -6.83 16.70 -13.22
CA PRO A 68 -8.07 16.59 -13.99
C PRO A 68 -8.40 15.15 -14.41
N PHE A 69 -9.69 14.81 -14.47
CA PHE A 69 -10.15 13.46 -14.78
C PHE A 69 -9.76 12.96 -16.17
N ASP A 70 -9.54 13.87 -17.12
CA ASP A 70 -9.18 13.55 -18.50
C ASP A 70 -7.90 12.71 -18.59
N VAL A 71 -7.04 12.77 -17.57
CA VAL A 71 -5.83 11.92 -17.49
C VAL A 71 -6.18 10.42 -17.50
N LEU A 72 -7.35 10.04 -17.00
CA LEU A 72 -7.81 8.64 -16.99
C LEU A 72 -8.26 8.16 -18.37
N LEU A 73 -8.43 9.07 -19.34
CA LEU A 73 -8.76 8.74 -20.73
C LEU A 73 -7.52 8.41 -21.56
N ASP A 74 -6.32 8.73 -21.07
CA ASP A 74 -5.07 8.44 -21.77
C ASP A 74 -4.76 6.94 -21.73
N ARG A 75 -4.66 6.32 -22.92
CA ARG A 75 -4.34 4.90 -23.07
C ARG A 75 -2.85 4.75 -23.38
N PRO A 76 -2.05 4.10 -22.52
CA PRO A 76 -0.65 3.82 -22.82
C PRO A 76 -0.51 2.99 -24.09
N LYS A 77 0.35 3.43 -25.02
CA LYS A 77 0.61 2.75 -26.30
C LYS A 77 1.69 1.68 -26.20
N GLU A 78 2.55 1.77 -25.18
CA GLU A 78 3.69 0.87 -24.98
C GLU A 78 3.71 0.34 -23.54
N ALA A 79 4.24 -0.87 -23.38
CA ALA A 79 4.48 -1.44 -22.07
C ALA A 79 5.67 -0.73 -21.41
N LYS A 80 5.47 -0.18 -20.21
CA LYS A 80 6.52 0.55 -19.48
C LYS A 80 7.69 -0.33 -19.05
N SER A 81 7.42 -1.60 -18.71
CA SER A 81 8.42 -2.58 -18.28
C SER A 81 7.88 -4.00 -18.28
N SER A 82 8.78 -4.98 -18.36
CA SER A 82 8.46 -6.40 -18.17
C SER A 82 8.47 -6.74 -16.68
N PHE A 83 7.46 -7.48 -16.22
CA PHE A 83 7.40 -7.95 -14.83
C PHE A 83 6.78 -9.35 -14.76
N LYS A 84 7.06 -10.06 -13.66
CA LYS A 84 6.40 -11.33 -13.31
C LYS A 84 5.68 -11.19 -11.98
N ARG A 85 4.42 -11.60 -11.91
CA ARG A 85 3.61 -11.61 -10.69
C ARG A 85 3.02 -13.01 -10.46
N LYS A 86 2.78 -13.31 -9.19
CA LYS A 86 2.02 -14.47 -8.70
C LYS A 86 1.08 -13.97 -7.60
N SER A 87 -0.01 -14.68 -7.36
CA SER A 87 -0.98 -14.40 -6.30
C SER A 87 -1.31 -15.68 -5.54
N ASP A 88 -1.78 -15.52 -4.31
CA ASP A 88 -2.23 -16.62 -3.45
C ASP A 88 -3.33 -16.13 -2.50
N TYR A 89 -4.05 -17.06 -1.86
CA TYR A 89 -5.09 -16.79 -0.88
C TYR A 89 -4.67 -17.28 0.51
N VAL A 90 -4.66 -16.36 1.48
CA VAL A 90 -4.33 -16.67 2.86
C VAL A 90 -5.60 -17.09 3.62
N ARG A 91 -5.66 -18.36 4.06
CA ARG A 91 -6.81 -18.90 4.83
C ARG A 91 -6.65 -18.80 6.34
N SER A 92 -5.41 -18.78 6.80
CA SER A 92 -5.03 -18.64 8.20
C SER A 92 -3.96 -17.57 8.31
N VAL A 93 -3.95 -16.80 9.40
CA VAL A 93 -2.96 -15.74 9.62
C VAL A 93 -1.54 -16.29 9.46
N ILE A 94 -0.73 -15.63 8.66
CA ILE A 94 0.69 -15.97 8.49
C ILE A 94 1.39 -15.69 9.81
N SER A 95 2.14 -16.68 10.32
CA SER A 95 2.84 -16.52 11.61
C SER A 95 3.88 -15.41 11.54
N LYS A 96 4.31 -14.90 12.71
CA LYS A 96 5.36 -13.88 12.79
C LYS A 96 6.66 -14.37 12.14
N GLU A 97 7.03 -15.61 12.41
CA GLU A 97 8.21 -16.25 11.82
C GLU A 97 8.07 -16.41 10.30
N GLY A 98 6.84 -16.62 9.80
CA GLY A 98 6.53 -16.64 8.38
C GLY A 98 6.74 -15.27 7.73
N LEU A 99 6.25 -14.20 8.36
CA LEU A 99 6.46 -12.83 7.90
C LEU A 99 7.95 -12.46 7.93
N GLU A 100 8.68 -12.78 9.00
CA GLU A 100 10.13 -12.54 9.11
C GLU A 100 10.91 -13.23 7.98
N LYS A 101 10.54 -14.46 7.63
CA LYS A 101 11.14 -15.15 6.47
C LYS A 101 10.84 -14.44 5.16
N ILE A 102 9.62 -13.91 4.98
CA ILE A 102 9.27 -13.10 3.81
C ILE A 102 10.14 -11.84 3.75
N TRP A 103 10.27 -11.11 4.86
CA TRP A 103 11.10 -9.90 4.93
C TRP A 103 12.56 -10.18 4.65
N LYS A 104 13.11 -11.24 5.24
CA LYS A 104 14.48 -11.68 4.98
C LYS A 104 14.69 -12.01 3.51
N ASN A 105 13.78 -12.78 2.90
CA ASN A 105 13.88 -13.10 1.47
C ASN A 105 13.80 -11.84 0.59
N MET A 106 12.95 -10.87 0.93
CA MET A 106 12.89 -9.60 0.21
C MET A 106 14.24 -8.87 0.26
N ILE A 107 14.85 -8.77 1.44
CA ILE A 107 16.14 -8.10 1.63
C ILE A 107 17.28 -8.86 0.93
N ASP A 108 17.35 -10.18 1.07
CA ASP A 108 18.41 -11.04 0.54
C ASP A 108 18.41 -11.08 -1.00
N LEU A 109 17.23 -11.04 -1.63
CA LEU A 109 17.12 -11.05 -3.09
C LEU A 109 17.61 -9.74 -3.73
N ASP A 110 17.52 -8.62 -3.00
CA ASP A 110 17.87 -7.28 -3.48
C ASP A 110 17.30 -6.92 -4.87
N LEU A 111 16.13 -7.46 -5.18
CA LEU A 111 15.39 -7.17 -6.41
C LEU A 111 14.28 -6.16 -6.10
N ILE A 112 13.87 -5.41 -7.13
CA ILE A 112 12.66 -4.59 -7.06
C ILE A 112 11.45 -5.54 -6.96
N MET A 113 11.08 -5.87 -5.74
CA MET A 113 9.94 -6.71 -5.41
C MET A 113 8.77 -5.84 -4.96
N TRP A 114 7.60 -6.16 -5.50
CA TRP A 114 6.33 -5.58 -5.08
C TRP A 114 5.45 -6.66 -4.48
N MET A 115 4.97 -6.42 -3.26
CA MET A 115 4.00 -7.27 -2.61
C MET A 115 2.79 -6.44 -2.19
N GLN A 116 1.60 -6.89 -2.55
CA GLN A 116 0.36 -6.25 -2.16
C GLN A 116 -0.46 -7.25 -1.37
N TRP A 117 -1.01 -6.75 -0.26
CA TRP A 117 -1.89 -7.48 0.62
C TRP A 117 -3.20 -6.71 0.58
N ASN A 118 -4.23 -7.36 0.06
CA ASN A 118 -5.57 -6.80 0.02
C ASN A 118 -6.52 -7.79 0.70
N PRO A 119 -7.51 -7.30 1.45
CA PRO A 119 -8.67 -8.10 1.82
C PRO A 119 -9.46 -8.53 0.57
#